data_AF-A0A961ER42-F1
#
_entry.id   AF-A0A961ER42-F1
#
_cell.length_a   1.000
_cell.length_b   1.000
_cell.length_c   1.000
_cell.angle_alpha   90.00
_cell.angle_beta   90.00
_cell.angle_gamma   90.00
#
_symmetry.space_group_name_H-M   'P 1'
#
loop_
_entity.id
_entity.type
_entity.pdbx_description
1 polymer ?
#
loop_
_entity_poly.entity_id
_entity_poly.type
_entity_poly.pdbx_seq_one_letter_code
_entity_poly.pdbx_strand_id
1 'polypeptide(L)'
;MLRRFTRATDHRGKNPGLSAHFSKIIAFLLLAGALLLLGGCNADPNATDVQRVKETFLQLRFQSGIQPELKGKNDLELFNMACRHSHVKCNEVLKNLQSSDPDFFNTLEDSAKD
;
A
#
# COMPACT_ATOMS: atom_id res chain seq x y z
N MET A 1 -7.04 -77.09 -38.98
CA MET A 1 -6.70 -76.90 -37.55
C MET A 1 -5.60 -75.84 -37.43
N LEU A 2 -5.97 -74.59 -37.10
CA LEU A 2 -5.02 -73.50 -36.88
C LEU A 2 -4.34 -73.64 -35.51
N ARG A 3 -3.00 -73.62 -35.46
CA ARG A 3 -2.24 -73.40 -34.21
C ARG A 3 -1.94 -71.91 -34.06
N ARG A 4 -2.32 -71.38 -32.89
CA ARG A 4 -2.22 -69.99 -32.45
C ARG A 4 -0.77 -69.59 -32.21
N PHE A 5 -0.34 -68.47 -32.80
CA PHE A 5 0.77 -67.68 -32.29
C PHE A 5 0.20 -66.61 -31.34
N THR A 6 0.46 -66.74 -30.04
CA THR A 6 0.26 -65.65 -29.08
C THR A 6 1.59 -64.91 -28.92
N ARG A 7 1.71 -63.74 -29.56
CA ARG A 7 2.78 -62.78 -29.32
C ARG A 7 2.23 -61.72 -28.37
N ALA A 8 2.63 -61.79 -27.10
CA ALA A 8 2.43 -60.68 -26.17
C ALA A 8 3.49 -59.62 -26.49
N THR A 9 3.05 -58.39 -26.80
CA THR A 9 3.91 -57.21 -26.81
C THR A 9 3.39 -56.26 -25.75
N ASP A 10 4.15 -56.18 -24.66
CA ASP A 10 4.16 -55.07 -23.71
C ASP A 10 4.79 -53.86 -24.39
N HIS A 11 4.14 -52.71 -24.33
CA HIS A 11 4.82 -51.41 -24.40
C HIS A 11 4.06 -50.37 -23.56
N ARG A 12 4.35 -50.38 -22.26
CA ARG A 12 4.17 -49.23 -21.37
C ARG A 12 5.11 -48.10 -21.77
N GLY A 13 4.67 -47.19 -22.64
CA GLY A 13 5.38 -45.96 -23.00
C GLY A 13 5.01 -44.79 -22.08
N LYS A 14 5.73 -44.63 -20.97
CA LYS A 14 5.67 -43.46 -20.09
C LYS A 14 6.65 -42.40 -20.61
N ASN A 15 6.16 -41.29 -21.17
CA ASN A 15 6.99 -40.16 -21.63
C ASN A 15 7.28 -39.20 -20.45
N PRO A 16 8.53 -39.04 -19.98
CA PRO A 16 8.85 -38.17 -18.84
C PRO A 16 9.34 -36.76 -19.23
N GLY A 17 9.27 -36.36 -20.51
CA GLY A 17 9.93 -35.13 -20.98
C GLY A 17 9.15 -33.82 -20.84
N LEU A 18 7.82 -33.85 -20.76
CA LEU A 18 6.99 -32.64 -20.90
C LEU A 18 6.60 -31.97 -19.57
N SER A 19 6.73 -32.67 -18.45
CA SER A 19 6.25 -32.20 -17.13
C SER A 19 7.24 -31.26 -16.42
N ALA A 20 8.55 -31.51 -16.56
CA ALA A 20 9.57 -30.77 -15.83
C ALA A 20 9.72 -29.30 -16.28
N HIS A 21 9.48 -29.01 -17.55
CA HIS A 21 9.59 -27.65 -18.09
C HIS A 21 8.39 -26.78 -17.70
N PHE A 22 7.16 -27.32 -17.78
CA PHE A 22 5.96 -26.61 -17.35
C PHE A 22 5.94 -26.31 -15.85
N SER A 23 6.42 -27.26 -15.03
CA SER A 23 6.52 -27.06 -13.58
C SER A 23 7.47 -25.90 -13.20
N LYS A 24 8.60 -25.76 -13.90
CA LYS A 24 9.54 -24.65 -13.68
C LYS A 24 8.94 -23.30 -14.08
N ILE A 25 8.18 -23.24 -15.18
CA ILE A 25 7.52 -22.01 -15.65
C ILE A 25 6.46 -21.55 -14.64
N ILE A 26 5.65 -22.47 -14.13
CA ILE A 26 4.62 -22.16 -13.12
C ILE A 26 5.27 -21.66 -11.83
N ALA A 27 6.36 -22.28 -11.38
CA ALA A 27 7.10 -21.83 -10.19
C ALA A 27 7.67 -20.41 -10.37
N PHE A 28 8.20 -20.08 -11.56
CA PHE A 28 8.67 -18.73 -11.87
C PHE A 28 7.55 -17.69 -11.90
N LEU A 29 6.38 -18.02 -12.47
CA LEU A 29 5.23 -17.11 -12.49
C LEU A 29 4.65 -16.86 -11.10
N LEU A 30 4.59 -17.89 -10.25
CA LEU A 30 4.15 -17.74 -8.86
C LEU A 30 5.14 -16.91 -8.04
N LEU A 31 6.45 -17.09 -8.25
CA LEU A 31 7.48 -16.30 -7.59
C LEU A 31 7.44 -14.82 -8.03
N ALA A 32 7.28 -14.56 -9.33
CA ALA A 32 7.15 -13.21 -9.86
C ALA A 32 5.85 -12.52 -9.39
N GLY A 33 4.73 -13.25 -9.35
CA GLY A 33 3.47 -12.76 -8.80
C GLY A 33 3.57 -12.45 -7.30
N ALA A 34 4.28 -13.28 -6.53
CA ALA A 34 4.54 -13.03 -5.10
C ALA A 34 5.43 -11.80 -4.89
N LEU A 35 6.43 -11.56 -5.74
CA LEU A 35 7.25 -10.34 -5.67
C LEU A 35 6.42 -9.06 -5.94
N LEU A 36 5.45 -9.11 -6.86
CA LEU A 36 4.57 -7.98 -7.13
C LEU A 36 3.62 -7.68 -5.97
N LEU A 37 3.22 -8.69 -5.19
CA LEU A 37 2.40 -8.51 -3.98
C LEU A 37 3.18 -7.96 -2.77
N LEU A 38 4.51 -8.08 -2.77
CA LEU A 38 5.39 -7.53 -1.74
C LEU A 38 5.81 -6.08 -2.00
N GLY A 39 5.61 -5.59 -3.22
CA GLY A 39 5.76 -4.17 -3.56
C GLY A 39 4.57 -3.38 -3.03
N GLY A 40 4.64 -2.91 -1.78
CA GLY A 40 3.64 -2.02 -1.22
C GLY A 40 3.44 -0.79 -2.11
N CYS A 41 2.19 -0.52 -2.51
CA CYS A 41 1.83 0.67 -3.28
C CYS A 41 2.18 1.92 -2.45
N ASN A 42 3.29 2.59 -2.80
CA ASN A 42 3.58 3.93 -2.31
C ASN A 42 2.76 4.92 -3.14
N ALA A 43 1.45 4.98 -2.88
CA ALA A 43 0.59 5.97 -3.52
C ALA A 43 0.85 7.34 -2.91
N ASP A 44 1.09 8.34 -3.75
CA ASP A 44 1.14 9.74 -3.33
C ASP A 44 -0.26 10.20 -2.85
N PRO A 45 -0.33 11.05 -1.81
CA PRO A 45 -1.61 11.53 -1.30
C PRO A 45 -2.34 12.35 -2.36
N ASN A 46 -3.62 12.04 -2.58
CA ASN A 46 -4.48 12.76 -3.51
C ASN A 46 -5.29 13.87 -2.79
N ALA A 47 -6.13 14.60 -3.54
CA ALA A 47 -6.93 15.69 -2.99
C ALA A 47 -7.86 15.27 -1.84
N THR A 48 -8.41 14.06 -1.89
CA THR A 48 -9.24 13.51 -0.82
C THR A 48 -8.44 13.28 0.46
N ASP A 49 -7.19 12.85 0.33
CA ASP A 49 -6.30 12.66 1.48
C ASP A 49 -5.96 13.99 2.15
N VAL A 50 -5.70 15.03 1.35
CA VAL A 50 -5.48 16.39 1.87
C VAL A 50 -6.71 16.86 2.65
N GLN A 51 -7.90 16.69 2.09
CA GLN A 51 -9.13 17.09 2.75
C GLN A 51 -9.37 16.32 4.07
N ARG A 52 -9.14 15.00 4.07
CA ARG A 52 -9.26 14.17 5.29
C ARG A 52 -8.29 14.64 6.39
N VAL A 53 -7.06 14.97 6.01
CA VAL A 53 -6.07 15.50 6.97
C VAL A 53 -6.52 16.84 7.53
N LYS A 54 -7.04 17.76 6.70
CA LYS A 54 -7.56 19.05 7.17
C LYS A 54 -8.70 18.86 8.18
N GLU A 55 -9.66 18.02 7.86
CA GLU A 55 -10.80 17.74 8.74
C GLU A 55 -10.35 17.13 10.07
N THR A 56 -9.45 16.15 10.01
CA THR A 56 -8.88 15.51 11.21
C THR A 56 -8.10 16.53 12.05
N PHE A 57 -7.30 17.38 11.41
CA PHE A 57 -6.57 18.44 12.08
C PHE A 57 -7.51 19.40 12.81
N LEU A 58 -8.55 19.91 12.14
CA LEU A 58 -9.52 20.82 12.74
C LEU A 58 -10.25 20.17 13.93
N GLN A 59 -10.57 18.88 13.81
CA GLN A 59 -11.13 18.10 14.91
C GLN A 59 -10.16 18.02 16.10
N LEU A 60 -8.90 17.66 15.86
CA LEU A 60 -7.87 17.58 16.91
C LEU A 60 -7.62 18.94 17.56
N ARG A 61 -7.59 20.01 16.77
CA ARG A 61 -7.44 21.39 17.26
C ARG A 61 -8.61 21.81 18.14
N PHE A 62 -9.84 21.47 17.76
CA PHE A 62 -10.99 21.73 18.62
C PHE A 62 -10.91 20.91 19.92
N GLN A 63 -10.51 19.64 19.81
CA GLN A 63 -10.36 18.74 20.95
C GLN A 63 -9.21 19.14 21.89
N SER A 64 -8.17 19.85 21.43
CA SER A 64 -7.03 20.25 22.26
C SER A 64 -7.39 21.17 23.43
N GLY A 65 -8.52 21.88 23.33
CA GLY A 65 -9.08 22.68 24.43
C GLY A 65 -9.75 21.85 25.55
N ILE A 66 -10.07 20.58 25.29
CA ILE A 66 -10.87 19.72 26.17
C ILE A 66 -10.10 18.48 26.61
N GLN A 67 -9.41 17.83 25.66
CA GLN A 67 -8.68 16.58 25.87
C GLN A 67 -7.29 16.84 26.46
N PRO A 68 -6.99 16.33 27.67
CA PRO A 68 -5.69 16.49 28.31
C PRO A 68 -4.51 16.00 27.46
N GLU A 69 -4.71 14.94 26.68
CA GLU A 69 -3.69 14.32 25.81
C GLU A 69 -3.30 15.18 24.60
N LEU A 70 -4.17 16.10 24.21
CA LEU A 70 -3.96 17.05 23.12
C LEU A 70 -3.58 18.45 23.64
N LYS A 71 -3.72 18.69 24.94
CA LYS A 71 -3.49 20.00 25.56
C LYS A 71 -2.02 20.42 25.44
N GLY A 72 -1.81 21.67 25.03
CA GLY A 72 -0.47 22.24 24.89
C GLY A 72 0.28 21.79 23.63
N LYS A 73 -0.35 21.01 22.75
CA LYS A 73 0.21 20.72 21.43
C LYS A 73 -0.01 21.90 20.50
N ASN A 74 1.03 22.28 19.77
CA ASN A 74 0.90 23.30 18.74
C ASN A 74 0.22 22.74 17.49
N ASP A 75 -0.12 23.63 16.56
CA ASP A 75 -0.86 23.25 15.36
C ASP A 75 -0.06 22.33 14.45
N LEU A 76 1.26 22.50 14.35
CA LEU A 76 2.10 21.60 13.57
C LEU A 76 2.12 20.18 14.16
N GLU A 77 2.14 20.03 15.47
CA GLU A 77 2.04 18.73 16.14
C GLU A 77 0.68 18.08 15.93
N LEU A 78 -0.40 18.86 16.04
CA LEU A 78 -1.77 18.41 15.77
C LEU A 78 -1.94 18.00 14.30
N PHE A 79 -1.35 18.77 13.38
CA PHE A 79 -1.34 18.47 11.96
C PHE A 79 -0.56 17.18 11.67
N ASN A 80 0.61 17.02 12.28
CA ASN A 80 1.40 15.79 12.16
C ASN A 80 0.65 14.56 12.71
N MET A 81 -0.14 14.72 13.77
CA MET A 81 -1.05 13.66 14.23
C MET A 81 -2.14 13.36 13.21
N ALA A 82 -2.72 14.37 12.57
CA ALA A 82 -3.75 14.19 11.55
C ALA A 82 -3.25 13.38 10.33
N CYS A 83 -2.01 13.61 9.85
CA CYS A 83 -1.46 12.76 8.78
C CYS A 83 -1.24 11.32 9.24
N ARG A 84 -0.73 11.12 10.47
CA ARG A 84 -0.52 9.77 11.02
C ARG A 84 -1.84 9.02 11.13
N HIS A 85 -2.89 9.67 11.61
CA HIS A 85 -4.23 9.09 11.69
C HIS A 85 -4.80 8.75 10.32
N SER A 86 -4.50 9.58 9.32
CA SER A 86 -4.91 9.35 7.93
C SER A 86 -4.00 8.39 7.15
N HIS A 87 -2.92 7.88 7.76
CA HIS A 87 -1.92 6.99 7.14
C HIS A 87 -1.26 7.58 5.88
N VAL A 88 -0.99 8.88 5.88
CA VAL A 88 -0.39 9.60 4.75
C VAL A 88 0.91 10.32 5.13
N LYS A 89 1.77 10.54 4.13
CA LYS A 89 3.04 11.26 4.30
C LYS A 89 2.77 12.74 4.52
N CYS A 90 3.04 13.27 5.72
CA CYS A 90 2.77 14.68 6.04
C CYS A 90 3.44 15.66 5.08
N ASN A 91 4.69 15.44 4.71
CA ASN A 91 5.43 16.37 3.84
C ASN A 91 4.75 16.53 2.47
N GLU A 92 4.24 15.44 1.91
CA GLU A 92 3.53 15.48 0.63
C GLU A 92 2.16 16.17 0.77
N VAL A 93 1.46 15.93 1.88
CA VAL A 93 0.22 16.66 2.18
C VAL A 93 0.49 18.16 2.36
N LEU A 94 1.56 18.53 3.05
CA LEU A 94 1.97 19.92 3.28
C LEU A 94 2.28 20.63 1.95
N LYS A 95 2.99 19.95 1.04
CA LYS A 95 3.27 20.43 -0.32
C LYS A 95 1.99 20.60 -1.14
N ASN A 96 1.06 19.65 -1.04
CA ASN A 96 -0.24 19.75 -1.70
C ASN A 96 -1.10 20.88 -1.09
N LEU A 97 -1.03 21.10 0.22
CA LEU A 97 -1.70 22.24 0.88
C LEU A 97 -1.13 23.57 0.41
N GLN A 98 0.19 23.69 0.30
CA GLN A 98 0.82 24.93 -0.16
C GLN A 98 0.30 25.38 -1.55
N SER A 99 -0.03 24.43 -2.42
CA SER A 99 -0.57 24.72 -3.75
C SER A 99 -2.10 24.82 -3.82
N SER A 100 -2.84 24.08 -2.99
CA SER A 100 -4.30 24.01 -3.04
C SER A 100 -5.02 24.93 -2.04
N ASP A 101 -4.38 25.28 -0.93
CA ASP A 101 -4.91 26.14 0.14
C ASP A 101 -3.75 26.86 0.87
N PRO A 102 -3.17 27.90 0.24
CA PRO A 102 -2.01 28.61 0.79
C PRO A 102 -2.33 29.35 2.10
N ASP A 103 -3.57 29.81 2.30
CA ASP A 103 -3.96 30.52 3.52
C ASP A 103 -3.93 29.58 4.74
N PHE A 104 -4.44 28.35 4.56
CA PHE A 104 -4.34 27.32 5.58
C PHE A 104 -2.88 26.93 5.85
N PHE A 105 -2.06 26.79 4.80
CA PHE A 105 -0.63 26.50 4.93
C PHE A 105 0.10 27.59 5.74
N ASN A 106 -0.10 28.87 5.40
CA ASN A 106 0.54 29.98 6.11
C ASN A 106 0.14 30.01 7.58
N THR A 107 -1.14 29.77 7.88
CA THR A 107 -1.65 29.68 9.26
C THR A 107 -0.94 28.59 10.05
N LEU A 108 -0.74 27.41 9.44
CA LEU A 108 0.03 26.31 10.05
C LEU A 108 1.50 26.67 10.23
N GLU A 109 2.13 27.36 9.27
CA GLU A 109 3.54 27.72 9.37
C GLU A 109 3.82 28.80 10.43
N ASP A 110 2.92 29.77 10.56
CA ASP A 110 3.06 30.84 11.54
C ASP A 110 2.93 30.30 12.97
N SER A 111 1.99 29.38 13.19
CA SER A 111 1.83 28.68 14.47
C SER A 111 3.00 27.76 14.85
N ALA A 112 3.93 27.49 13.92
CA ALA A 112 5.14 26.70 14.19
C ALA A 112 6.33 27.55 14.67
N LYS A 113 6.22 28.89 14.60
CA LYS A 113 7.27 29.83 15.01
C LYS A 113 7.11 30.32 16.46
N ASP A 114 5.95 30.06 17.07
CA ASP A 114 5.60 30.35 18.46
C ASP A 114 6.02 29.20 19.41
#